data_AF-A0A9D7UIE6-F1
#
_entry.id   AF-A0A9D7UIE6-F1
#
_cell.length_a   1.000
_cell.length_b   1.000
_cell.length_c   1.000
_cell.angle_alpha   90.00
_cell.angle_beta   90.00
_cell.angle_gamma   90.00
#
_symmetry.space_group_name_H-M   'P 1'
#
loop_
_entity.id
_entity.type
_entity.pdbx_description
1 polymer ?
#
loop_
_entity_poly.entity_id
_entity_poly.type
_entity_poly.pdbx_seq_one_letter_code
_entity_poly.pdbx_strand_id
1 'polypeptide(L)'
;MIRRRATGAGGRGAGKWKAVSWAEAVSFIARKMLAIKAEDGAEAVAFARGVSMNNNQIVTRLANLFGTPNIASINYYCYGPRTAACTLMATGRFAARGWRADGVTAARLAFGLGAALCIALKRDAAALLFFLLGRLCDGLDGALARATARTDRGGFIDIVGDFVVYGAVPLAFAVREPQANAIPAAVLLFAFYVNGATFLAFAAIAAKRRLESLSRGVKSIYFTAGLAEGTETILVFAAMMLWPAGFPLLAYGFAGLTLMSALARTVLAWRLFAEEEEETHQPG
;
A
#
# COMPACT_ATOMS: atom_id res chain seq x y z
N MET A 1 2.67 -34.02 0.61
CA MET A 1 1.90 -35.28 0.81
C MET A 1 0.67 -34.96 1.68
N ILE A 2 -0.55 -35.22 1.19
CA ILE A 2 -1.78 -34.97 1.97
C ILE A 2 -1.99 -36.08 2.99
N ARG A 3 -2.33 -35.69 4.21
CA ARG A 3 -2.59 -36.62 5.31
C ARG A 3 -4.01 -36.43 5.82
N ARG A 4 -4.74 -37.53 6.02
CA ARG A 4 -6.08 -37.55 6.62
C ARG A 4 -6.02 -38.29 7.96
N ARG A 5 -6.73 -37.78 8.97
CA ARG A 5 -6.84 -38.44 10.27
C ARG A 5 -7.75 -39.67 10.15
N ALA A 6 -7.31 -40.82 10.66
CA ALA A 6 -8.10 -42.05 10.64
C ALA A 6 -9.33 -41.90 11.56
N THR A 7 -10.53 -42.09 11.01
CA THR A 7 -11.79 -42.11 11.77
C THR A 7 -12.06 -43.54 12.21
N GLY A 8 -11.82 -43.87 13.49
CA GLY A 8 -12.34 -45.09 14.11
C GLY A 8 -13.80 -44.89 14.55
N ALA A 9 -14.56 -45.98 14.64
CA ALA A 9 -15.91 -45.97 15.18
C ALA A 9 -15.87 -45.54 16.65
N GLY A 10 -16.46 -44.38 16.96
CA GLY A 10 -16.51 -43.82 18.31
C GLY A 10 -15.49 -42.72 18.57
N GLY A 11 -15.88 -41.46 18.33
CA GLY A 11 -15.13 -40.28 18.78
C GLY A 11 -13.81 -40.01 18.03
N ARG A 12 -13.29 -38.79 18.19
CA ARG A 12 -12.13 -38.23 17.47
C ARG A 12 -10.89 -39.13 17.62
N GLY A 13 -10.70 -40.08 16.70
CA GLY A 13 -9.66 -41.11 16.71
C GLY A 13 -8.25 -40.60 17.07
N ALA A 14 -7.59 -41.33 17.95
CA ALA A 14 -6.28 -41.07 18.51
C ALA A 14 -5.21 -40.82 17.42
N GLY A 15 -4.89 -39.54 17.16
CA GLY A 15 -3.64 -39.02 16.54
C GLY A 15 -3.08 -39.60 15.24
N LYS A 16 -3.63 -40.67 14.67
CA LYS A 16 -3.03 -41.41 13.56
C LYS A 16 -3.47 -40.82 12.22
N TRP A 17 -2.48 -40.43 11.42
CA TRP A 17 -2.64 -39.83 10.11
C TRP A 17 -2.27 -40.84 9.03
N LYS A 18 -3.14 -41.03 8.02
CA LYS A 18 -2.90 -41.85 6.85
C LYS A 18 -2.61 -40.95 5.65
N ALA A 19 -1.61 -41.32 4.83
CA ALA A 19 -1.39 -40.67 3.54
C ALA A 19 -2.57 -40.97 2.60
N VAL A 20 -3.07 -39.94 1.92
CA VAL A 20 -4.17 -40.05 0.96
C VAL A 20 -3.82 -39.33 -0.33
N SER A 21 -4.42 -39.78 -1.43
CA SER A 21 -4.30 -39.10 -2.72
C SER A 21 -5.10 -37.78 -2.75
N TRP A 22 -4.75 -36.91 -3.69
CA TRP A 22 -5.52 -35.67 -3.95
C TRP A 22 -6.98 -35.96 -4.30
N ALA A 23 -7.23 -36.97 -5.14
CA ALA A 23 -8.58 -37.36 -5.56
C ALA A 23 -9.44 -37.79 -4.35
N GLU A 24 -8.87 -38.59 -3.44
CA GLU A 24 -9.56 -39.01 -2.21
C GLU A 24 -9.82 -37.83 -1.26
N ALA A 25 -8.86 -36.91 -1.12
CA ALA A 25 -9.01 -35.75 -0.26
C ALA A 25 -10.11 -34.81 -0.75
N VAL A 26 -10.10 -34.47 -2.05
CA VAL A 26 -11.13 -33.61 -2.67
C VAL A 26 -12.51 -34.27 -2.60
N SER A 27 -12.60 -35.56 -2.93
CA SER A 27 -13.87 -36.30 -2.84
C SER A 27 -14.42 -36.37 -1.42
N PHE A 28 -13.54 -36.50 -0.42
CA PHE A 28 -13.93 -36.48 0.98
C PHE A 28 -14.48 -35.11 1.41
N ILE A 29 -13.79 -34.03 1.05
CA ILE A 29 -14.24 -32.66 1.35
C ILE A 29 -15.58 -32.37 0.67
N ALA A 30 -15.71 -32.69 -0.62
CA ALA A 30 -16.94 -32.50 -1.37
C ALA A 30 -18.13 -33.23 -0.72
N ARG A 31 -17.96 -34.51 -0.34
CA ARG A 31 -19.01 -35.27 0.36
C ARG A 31 -19.39 -34.64 1.69
N LYS A 32 -18.43 -34.14 2.47
CA LYS A 32 -18.72 -33.49 3.75
C LYS A 32 -19.44 -32.16 3.57
N MET A 33 -19.04 -31.36 2.58
CA MET A 33 -19.73 -30.11 2.26
C MET A 33 -21.16 -30.36 1.79
N LEU A 34 -21.38 -31.38 0.95
CA LEU A 34 -22.72 -31.75 0.51
C LEU A 34 -23.59 -32.31 1.64
N ALA A 35 -23.02 -33.06 2.58
CA ALA A 35 -23.73 -33.53 3.76
C ALA A 35 -24.18 -32.37 4.65
N ILE A 36 -23.29 -31.42 4.95
CA ILE A 36 -23.62 -30.20 5.71
C ILE A 36 -24.71 -29.40 4.99
N LYS A 37 -24.62 -29.26 3.66
CA LYS A 37 -25.64 -28.58 2.87
C LYS A 37 -27.02 -29.25 2.97
N ALA A 38 -27.06 -30.58 3.06
CA ALA A 38 -28.31 -31.33 3.18
C ALA A 38 -28.90 -31.27 4.60
N GLU A 39 -28.06 -31.25 5.63
CA GLU A 39 -28.48 -31.23 7.04
C GLU A 39 -28.84 -29.82 7.52
N ASP A 40 -27.99 -28.84 7.26
CA ASP A 40 -28.03 -27.50 7.86
C ASP A 40 -28.25 -26.36 6.84
N GLY A 41 -28.43 -26.70 5.56
CA GLY A 41 -28.56 -25.73 4.47
C GLY A 41 -27.21 -25.26 3.90
N ALA A 42 -27.25 -24.60 2.75
CA ALA A 42 -26.03 -24.13 2.09
C ALA A 42 -25.34 -23.02 2.90
N GLU A 43 -26.13 -22.24 3.64
CA GLU A 43 -25.75 -21.15 4.53
C GLU A 43 -24.82 -21.61 5.65
N ALA A 44 -24.87 -22.88 6.07
CA ALA A 44 -23.99 -23.41 7.12
C ALA A 44 -22.50 -23.44 6.72
N VAL A 45 -22.19 -23.26 5.44
CA VAL A 45 -20.81 -23.28 4.92
C VAL A 45 -20.38 -21.88 4.49
N ALA A 46 -19.33 -21.36 5.13
CA ALA A 46 -18.70 -20.11 4.74
C ALA A 46 -17.43 -20.33 3.92
N PHE A 47 -17.28 -19.61 2.80
CA PHE A 47 -16.05 -19.60 2.01
C PHE A 47 -15.21 -18.37 2.38
N ALA A 48 -14.08 -18.59 3.04
CA ALA A 48 -13.14 -17.54 3.40
C ALA A 48 -11.98 -17.44 2.40
N ARG A 49 -11.51 -16.22 2.11
CA ARG A 49 -10.41 -15.97 1.17
C ARG A 49 -9.49 -14.82 1.60
N GLY A 50 -8.19 -15.00 1.33
CA GLY A 50 -7.12 -14.02 1.54
C GLY A 50 -6.69 -13.27 0.28
N VAL A 51 -5.59 -12.51 0.36
CA VAL A 51 -5.07 -11.67 -0.73
C VAL A 51 -4.27 -12.52 -1.72
N SER A 52 -4.91 -13.00 -2.79
CA SER A 52 -4.21 -13.54 -3.96
C SER A 52 -4.75 -12.93 -5.25
N MET A 53 -3.84 -12.39 -6.07
CA MET A 53 -4.13 -11.75 -7.34
C MET A 53 -4.14 -12.82 -8.44
N ASN A 54 -5.27 -13.50 -8.66
CA ASN A 54 -5.72 -14.10 -9.95
C ASN A 54 -6.82 -15.16 -9.82
N ASN A 55 -7.07 -15.75 -8.64
CA ASN A 55 -8.07 -16.84 -8.50
C ASN A 55 -9.40 -16.37 -7.90
N ASN A 56 -9.62 -15.06 -7.88
CA ASN A 56 -10.72 -14.39 -7.21
C ASN A 56 -12.11 -14.80 -7.72
N GLN A 57 -12.22 -15.11 -9.01
CA GLN A 57 -13.50 -15.49 -9.60
C GLN A 57 -13.89 -16.93 -9.26
N ILE A 58 -12.93 -17.80 -8.97
CA ILE A 58 -13.17 -19.24 -8.80
C ILE A 58 -13.89 -19.52 -7.48
N VAL A 59 -13.46 -18.87 -6.38
CA VAL A 59 -14.08 -19.06 -5.06
C VAL A 59 -15.50 -18.52 -5.03
N THR A 60 -15.74 -17.36 -5.64
CA THR A 60 -17.08 -16.75 -5.72
C THR A 60 -18.00 -17.57 -6.61
N ARG A 61 -17.52 -18.06 -7.76
CA ARG A 61 -18.29 -18.98 -8.62
C ARG A 61 -18.61 -20.29 -7.90
N LEU A 62 -17.66 -20.86 -7.17
CA LEU A 62 -17.87 -22.06 -6.38
C LEU A 62 -18.92 -21.85 -5.29
N ALA A 63 -18.86 -20.74 -4.54
CA ALA A 63 -19.85 -20.41 -3.52
C ALA A 63 -21.25 -20.21 -4.12
N ASN A 64 -21.36 -19.53 -5.26
CA ASN A 64 -22.61 -19.35 -5.99
C ASN A 64 -23.19 -20.69 -6.50
N LEU A 65 -22.34 -21.56 -7.07
CA LEU A 65 -22.74 -22.90 -7.51
C LEU A 65 -23.14 -23.81 -6.32
N PHE A 66 -22.45 -23.64 -5.19
CA PHE A 66 -22.79 -24.31 -3.94
C PHE A 66 -24.09 -23.76 -3.33
N GLY A 67 -24.47 -22.52 -3.66
CA GLY A 67 -25.70 -21.86 -3.22
C GLY A 67 -25.60 -21.18 -1.86
N THR A 68 -24.38 -20.94 -1.34
CA THR A 68 -24.20 -20.27 -0.04
C THR A 68 -24.02 -18.75 -0.22
N PRO A 69 -24.72 -17.92 0.58
CA PRO A 69 -24.49 -16.48 0.61
C PRO A 69 -23.23 -16.11 1.43
N ASN A 70 -22.66 -17.05 2.19
CA ASN A 70 -21.64 -16.78 3.19
C ASN A 70 -20.23 -16.79 2.59
N ILE A 71 -19.84 -15.68 1.98
CA ILE A 71 -18.48 -15.45 1.48
C ILE A 71 -17.78 -14.44 2.38
N ALA A 72 -16.77 -14.89 3.12
CA ALA A 72 -15.94 -14.04 3.95
C ALA A 72 -14.67 -13.61 3.19
N SER A 73 -14.45 -12.31 3.05
CA SER A 73 -13.27 -11.78 2.38
C SER A 73 -12.71 -10.58 3.13
N ILE A 74 -11.38 -10.51 3.27
CA ILE A 74 -10.68 -9.31 3.73
C ILE A 74 -10.94 -8.11 2.81
N ASN A 75 -11.43 -8.36 1.58
CA ASN A 75 -11.73 -7.32 0.61
C ASN A 75 -12.70 -6.28 1.17
N TYR A 76 -13.70 -6.61 2.00
CA TYR A 76 -14.69 -5.61 2.45
C TYR A 76 -14.10 -4.43 3.24
N TYR A 77 -12.90 -4.57 3.81
CA TYR A 77 -12.24 -3.51 4.59
C TYR A 77 -11.31 -2.63 3.75
N CYS A 78 -10.60 -3.19 2.76
CA CYS A 78 -9.50 -2.50 2.09
C CYS A 78 -9.56 -2.54 0.56
N TYR A 79 -10.14 -3.58 -0.03
CA TYR A 79 -10.27 -3.72 -1.49
C TYR A 79 -11.65 -3.27 -1.97
N GLY A 80 -12.75 -3.74 -1.39
CA GLY A 80 -14.14 -3.40 -1.70
C GLY A 80 -14.41 -1.90 -1.74
N PRO A 81 -14.12 -1.12 -0.68
CA PRO A 81 -14.25 0.34 -0.72
C PRO A 81 -13.33 0.98 -1.77
N ARG A 82 -12.12 0.41 -1.98
CA ARG A 82 -11.14 0.87 -2.97
C ARG A 82 -11.57 0.58 -4.41
N THR A 83 -12.05 -0.62 -4.72
CA THR A 83 -12.62 -0.98 -6.02
C THR A 83 -13.94 -0.32 -6.23
N ALA A 84 -14.81 -0.18 -5.23
CA ALA A 84 -16.05 0.58 -5.38
C ALA A 84 -15.74 2.04 -5.67
N ALA A 85 -14.80 2.66 -4.96
CA ALA A 85 -14.29 4.00 -5.29
C ALA A 85 -13.66 4.04 -6.69
N CYS A 86 -12.81 3.07 -7.06
CA CYS A 86 -12.23 2.99 -8.40
C CYS A 86 -13.28 2.68 -9.48
N THR A 87 -14.37 1.98 -9.18
CA THR A 87 -15.39 1.56 -10.13
C THR A 87 -16.40 2.69 -10.32
N LEU A 88 -16.84 3.32 -9.22
CA LEU A 88 -17.67 4.51 -9.20
C LEU A 88 -16.94 5.72 -9.81
N MET A 89 -15.63 5.87 -9.59
CA MET A 89 -14.86 7.01 -10.11
C MET A 89 -14.13 6.74 -11.44
N ALA A 90 -13.60 5.54 -11.69
CA ALA A 90 -12.78 5.24 -12.87
C ALA A 90 -13.48 4.38 -13.95
N THR A 91 -14.45 3.53 -13.61
CA THR A 91 -15.16 2.71 -14.62
C THR A 91 -16.56 3.23 -15.01
N GLY A 92 -17.10 4.22 -14.30
CA GLY A 92 -18.31 4.94 -14.70
C GLY A 92 -17.98 6.21 -15.47
N ARG A 93 -17.93 6.15 -16.81
CA ARG A 93 -17.85 7.30 -17.74
C ARG A 93 -16.55 8.15 -17.76
N PHE A 94 -15.61 8.02 -16.83
CA PHE A 94 -14.33 8.78 -16.86
C PHE A 94 -13.27 8.19 -17.80
N ALA A 95 -13.05 6.86 -17.78
CA ALA A 95 -12.13 6.21 -18.73
C ALA A 95 -12.58 6.33 -20.20
N ALA A 96 -13.89 6.48 -20.44
CA ALA A 96 -14.47 6.70 -21.76
C ALA A 96 -14.23 8.13 -22.32
N ARG A 97 -13.66 9.04 -21.52
CA ARG A 97 -13.56 10.47 -21.84
C ARG A 97 -12.14 10.94 -22.19
N GLY A 98 -11.19 10.02 -22.38
CA GLY A 98 -9.87 10.32 -22.92
C GLY A 98 -8.95 11.13 -22.01
N TRP A 99 -9.22 11.19 -20.70
CA TRP A 99 -8.31 11.81 -19.74
C TRP A 99 -7.01 11.00 -19.68
N ARG A 100 -5.94 11.52 -20.28
CA ARG A 100 -4.60 10.92 -20.24
C ARG A 100 -4.10 10.96 -18.79
N ALA A 101 -3.53 9.86 -18.29
CA ALA A 101 -2.97 9.77 -16.94
C ALA A 101 -2.03 10.96 -16.62
N ASP A 102 -1.23 11.37 -17.62
CA ASP A 102 -0.36 12.56 -17.56
C ASP A 102 -1.08 13.85 -17.09
N GLY A 103 -2.35 14.04 -17.47
CA GLY A 103 -3.15 15.19 -17.09
C GLY A 103 -3.58 15.16 -15.62
N VAL A 104 -3.79 13.96 -15.06
CA VAL A 104 -4.11 13.77 -13.64
C VAL A 104 -2.86 14.00 -12.80
N THR A 105 -1.70 13.52 -13.25
CA THR A 105 -0.41 13.77 -12.58
C THR A 105 -0.04 15.26 -12.60
N ALA A 106 -0.27 15.97 -13.70
CA ALA A 106 -0.05 17.42 -13.79
C ALA A 106 -1.02 18.20 -12.89
N ALA A 107 -2.30 17.81 -12.83
CA ALA A 107 -3.28 18.42 -11.94
C ALA A 107 -2.89 18.25 -10.47
N ARG A 108 -2.39 17.06 -10.10
CA ARG A 108 -1.87 16.79 -8.75
C ARG A 108 -0.74 17.75 -8.36
N LEU A 109 0.22 17.94 -9.26
CA LEU A 109 1.33 18.88 -9.02
C LEU A 109 0.81 20.33 -8.88
N ALA A 110 -0.12 20.74 -9.75
CA ALA A 110 -0.72 22.06 -9.69
C ALA A 110 -1.48 22.29 -8.37
N PHE A 111 -2.25 21.30 -7.90
CA PHE A 111 -2.93 21.38 -6.61
C PHE A 111 -1.94 21.43 -5.44
N GLY A 112 -0.86 20.66 -5.48
CA GLY A 112 0.17 20.67 -4.44
C GLY A 112 0.92 22.01 -4.36
N LEU A 113 1.30 22.60 -5.50
CA LEU A 113 1.90 23.93 -5.55
C LEU A 113 0.90 25.03 -5.17
N GLY A 114 -0.36 24.89 -5.56
CA GLY A 114 -1.45 25.77 -5.12
C GLY A 114 -1.63 25.75 -3.60
N ALA A 115 -1.56 24.57 -2.98
CA ALA A 115 -1.60 24.44 -1.52
C ALA A 115 -0.42 25.18 -0.85
N ALA A 116 0.81 25.01 -1.37
CA ALA A 116 1.99 25.72 -0.88
C ALA A 116 1.83 27.24 -1.02
N LEU A 117 1.32 27.73 -2.15
CA LEU A 117 1.04 29.15 -2.34
C LEU A 117 0.00 29.65 -1.33
N CYS A 118 -1.09 28.92 -1.10
CA CYS A 118 -2.10 29.27 -0.10
C CYS A 118 -1.53 29.30 1.33
N ILE A 119 -0.62 28.38 1.69
CA ILE A 119 0.07 28.40 2.99
C ILE A 119 0.87 29.70 3.15
N ALA A 120 1.67 30.06 2.14
CA ALA A 120 2.48 31.27 2.15
C ALA A 120 1.62 32.54 2.25
N LEU A 121 0.46 32.56 1.60
CA LEU A 121 -0.51 33.66 1.63
C LEU A 121 -1.42 33.67 2.88
N LYS A 122 -1.15 32.83 3.88
CA LYS A 122 -1.95 32.72 5.12
C LYS A 122 -3.43 32.35 4.89
N ARG A 123 -3.72 31.55 3.85
CA ARG A 123 -5.06 31.05 3.50
C ARG A 123 -5.20 29.56 3.84
N ASP A 124 -5.28 29.25 5.13
CA ASP A 124 -5.17 27.88 5.66
C ASP A 124 -6.27 26.92 5.17
N ALA A 125 -7.54 27.36 5.17
CA ALA A 125 -8.63 26.52 4.68
C ALA A 125 -8.51 26.20 3.18
N ALA A 126 -8.06 27.17 2.38
CA ALA A 126 -7.80 26.95 0.96
C ALA A 126 -6.58 26.04 0.75
N ALA A 127 -5.51 26.23 1.53
CA ALA A 127 -4.35 25.35 1.49
C ALA A 127 -4.73 23.89 1.76
N LEU A 128 -5.52 23.64 2.80
CA LEU A 128 -6.00 22.31 3.14
C LEU A 128 -6.86 21.72 2.02
N LEU A 129 -7.79 22.50 1.46
CA LEU A 129 -8.63 22.06 0.34
C LEU A 129 -7.77 21.66 -0.88
N PHE A 130 -6.86 22.53 -1.31
CA PHE A 130 -5.96 22.24 -2.44
C PHE A 130 -5.08 21.02 -2.17
N PHE A 131 -4.56 20.89 -0.94
CA PHE A 131 -3.76 19.73 -0.55
C PHE A 131 -4.56 18.42 -0.63
N LEU A 132 -5.77 18.40 -0.07
CA LEU A 132 -6.65 17.23 -0.10
C LEU A 132 -7.08 16.86 -1.53
N LEU A 133 -7.37 17.86 -2.37
CA LEU A 133 -7.64 17.64 -3.80
C LEU A 133 -6.42 17.02 -4.51
N GLY A 134 -5.21 17.52 -4.23
CA GLY A 134 -3.98 16.93 -4.73
C GLY A 134 -3.81 15.47 -4.29
N ARG A 135 -4.09 15.14 -3.03
CA ARG A 135 -4.04 13.75 -2.52
C ARG A 135 -5.12 12.86 -3.13
N LEU A 136 -6.30 13.40 -3.44
CA LEU A 136 -7.32 12.66 -4.18
C LEU A 136 -6.83 12.32 -5.60
N CYS A 137 -6.26 13.29 -6.31
CA CYS A 137 -5.68 13.08 -7.65
C CYS A 137 -4.56 12.02 -7.64
N ASP A 138 -3.72 12.02 -6.62
CA ASP A 138 -2.66 11.02 -6.40
C ASP A 138 -3.23 9.59 -6.27
N GLY A 139 -4.26 9.42 -5.43
CA GLY A 139 -4.96 8.15 -5.29
C GLY A 139 -5.63 7.69 -6.59
N LEU A 140 -6.17 8.64 -7.37
CA LEU A 140 -6.80 8.39 -8.67
C LEU A 140 -5.79 7.98 -9.74
N ASP A 141 -4.65 8.66 -9.85
CA ASP A 141 -3.60 8.34 -10.82
C ASP A 141 -3.02 6.94 -10.55
N GLY A 142 -2.68 6.65 -9.30
CA GLY A 142 -2.21 5.31 -8.93
C GLY A 142 -3.25 4.22 -9.20
N ALA A 143 -4.55 4.50 -9.03
CA ALA A 143 -5.61 3.55 -9.38
C ALA A 143 -5.75 3.37 -10.89
N LEU A 144 -5.70 4.46 -11.65
CA LEU A 144 -5.79 4.46 -13.11
C LEU A 144 -4.61 3.68 -13.73
N ALA A 145 -3.38 3.96 -13.30
CA ALA A 145 -2.17 3.28 -13.77
C ALA A 145 -2.15 1.76 -13.50
N ARG A 146 -2.92 1.29 -12.50
CA ARG A 146 -3.10 -0.15 -12.22
C ARG A 146 -4.23 -0.79 -13.01
N ALA A 147 -5.22 0.00 -13.41
CA ALA A 147 -6.33 -0.44 -14.26
C ALA A 147 -5.94 -0.41 -15.74
N THR A 148 -4.94 0.40 -16.12
CA THR A 148 -4.36 0.48 -17.46
C THR A 148 -2.94 -0.11 -17.47
N ALA A 149 -2.12 0.24 -18.48
CA ALA A 149 -0.71 -0.13 -18.55
C ALA A 149 0.15 0.90 -17.80
N ARG A 150 0.99 0.41 -16.87
CA ARG A 150 1.96 1.24 -16.14
C ARG A 150 3.05 1.71 -17.11
N THR A 151 3.38 3.00 -17.08
CA THR A 151 4.44 3.57 -17.94
C THR A 151 5.60 4.08 -17.09
N ASP A 152 6.83 3.94 -17.59
CA ASP A 152 8.04 4.40 -16.89
C ASP A 152 8.04 5.93 -16.73
N ARG A 153 7.52 6.64 -17.74
CA ARG A 153 7.38 8.11 -17.72
C ARG A 153 6.43 8.56 -16.61
N GLY A 154 5.28 7.91 -16.48
CA GLY A 154 4.32 8.20 -15.41
C GLY A 154 4.94 7.97 -14.03
N GLY A 155 5.63 6.84 -13.84
CA GLY A 155 6.32 6.54 -12.59
C GLY A 155 7.41 7.55 -12.23
N PHE A 156 8.19 8.02 -13.21
CA PHE A 156 9.20 9.06 -12.99
C PHE A 156 8.58 10.39 -12.55
N ILE A 157 7.54 10.86 -13.27
CA ILE A 157 6.86 12.13 -12.95
C ILE A 157 6.16 12.05 -11.59
N ASP A 158 5.61 10.89 -11.23
CA ASP A 158 4.98 10.65 -9.94
C ASP A 158 5.96 10.88 -8.79
N ILE A 159 7.13 10.23 -8.85
CA ILE A 159 8.22 10.37 -7.87
C ILE A 159 8.70 11.83 -7.80
N VAL A 160 9.01 12.44 -8.95
CA VAL A 160 9.48 13.84 -8.98
C VAL A 160 8.45 14.79 -8.38
N GLY A 161 7.18 14.64 -8.75
CA GLY A 161 6.09 15.47 -8.25
C GLY A 161 5.87 15.30 -6.74
N ASP A 162 6.07 14.11 -6.19
CA ASP A 162 6.03 13.88 -4.74
C ASP A 162 7.10 14.68 -4.01
N PHE A 163 8.35 14.61 -4.47
CA PHE A 163 9.44 15.39 -3.88
C PHE A 163 9.19 16.90 -3.97
N VAL A 164 8.65 17.38 -5.09
CA VAL A 164 8.29 18.79 -5.25
C VAL A 164 7.24 19.21 -4.23
N VAL A 165 6.15 18.46 -4.08
CA VAL A 165 5.08 18.82 -3.13
C VAL A 165 5.54 18.71 -1.68
N TYR A 166 6.28 17.65 -1.33
CA TYR A 166 6.80 17.44 0.02
C TYR A 166 7.85 18.48 0.40
N GLY A 167 8.61 19.00 -0.56
CA GLY A 167 9.51 20.14 -0.34
C GLY A 167 8.78 21.48 -0.28
N ALA A 168 7.76 21.68 -1.12
CA ALA A 168 7.06 22.95 -1.23
C ALA A 168 6.25 23.30 0.04
N VAL A 169 5.67 22.31 0.72
CA VAL A 169 4.85 22.55 1.93
C VAL A 169 5.68 23.13 3.10
N PRO A 170 6.78 22.50 3.57
CA PRO A 170 7.63 23.09 4.61
C PRO A 170 8.23 24.43 4.19
N LEU A 171 8.65 24.55 2.93
CA LEU A 171 9.17 25.81 2.39
C LEU A 171 8.12 26.93 2.47
N ALA A 172 6.87 26.65 2.15
CA ALA A 172 5.79 27.63 2.26
C ALA A 172 5.56 28.08 3.71
N PHE A 173 5.64 27.16 4.69
CA PHE A 173 5.57 27.53 6.11
C PHE A 173 6.77 28.39 6.55
N ALA A 174 7.97 28.12 6.03
CA ALA A 174 9.16 28.95 6.26
C ALA A 174 8.98 30.37 5.70
N VAL A 175 8.44 30.50 4.49
CA VAL A 175 8.16 31.80 3.85
C VAL A 175 7.04 32.55 4.59
N ARG A 176 6.02 31.83 5.08
CA ARG A 176 4.87 32.42 5.78
C ARG A 176 5.26 33.17 7.07
N GLU A 177 6.14 32.58 7.89
CA GLU A 177 6.60 33.14 9.17
C GLU A 177 8.08 32.76 9.41
N PRO A 178 9.05 33.45 8.78
CA PRO A 178 10.45 33.03 8.79
C PRO A 178 11.07 32.94 10.18
N GLN A 179 10.71 33.85 11.09
CA GLN A 179 11.29 33.91 12.43
C GLN A 179 10.95 32.66 13.27
N ALA A 180 9.76 32.11 13.11
CA ALA A 180 9.31 30.93 13.85
C ALA A 180 9.55 29.62 13.09
N ASN A 181 9.42 29.63 11.76
CA ASN A 181 9.30 28.41 10.96
C ASN A 181 10.52 28.06 10.13
N ALA A 182 11.46 28.98 9.87
CA ALA A 182 12.56 28.72 8.94
C ALA A 182 13.45 27.55 9.38
N ILE A 183 13.85 27.50 10.65
CA ILE A 183 14.70 26.42 11.17
C ILE A 183 13.95 25.08 11.25
N PRO A 184 12.73 24.99 11.82
CA PRO A 184 11.95 23.75 11.80
C PRO A 184 11.70 23.22 10.38
N ALA A 185 11.39 24.11 9.43
CA ALA A 185 11.20 23.74 8.04
C ALA A 185 12.49 23.21 7.41
N ALA A 186 13.63 23.87 7.64
CA ALA A 186 14.93 23.41 7.14
C ALA A 186 15.30 22.03 7.68
N VAL A 187 15.05 21.77 8.97
CA VAL A 187 15.28 20.45 9.59
C VAL A 187 14.37 19.39 8.98
N LEU A 188 13.10 19.71 8.74
CA LEU A 188 12.17 18.80 8.08
C LEU A 188 12.57 18.51 6.62
N LEU A 189 13.00 19.52 5.87
CA LEU A 189 13.51 19.37 4.50
C LEU A 189 14.77 18.50 4.47
N PHE A 190 15.70 18.71 5.42
CA PHE A 190 16.88 17.86 5.58
C PHE A 190 16.48 16.40 5.85
N ALA A 191 15.52 16.18 6.74
CA ALA A 191 15.03 14.83 7.04
C ALA A 191 14.39 14.16 5.81
N PHE A 192 13.60 14.90 5.01
CA PHE A 192 13.07 14.40 3.74
C PHE A 192 14.16 14.10 2.71
N TYR A 193 15.21 14.92 2.64
CA TYR A 193 16.32 14.68 1.75
C TYR A 193 17.05 13.36 2.10
N VAL A 194 17.37 13.15 3.38
CA VAL A 194 18.00 11.91 3.86
C VAL A 194 17.08 10.70 3.64
N ASN A 195 15.79 10.82 3.97
CA ASN A 195 14.81 9.75 3.79
C ASN A 195 14.60 9.40 2.30
N GLY A 196 14.55 10.41 1.43
CA GLY A 196 14.44 10.23 -0.02
C GLY A 196 15.67 9.58 -0.63
N ALA A 197 16.86 10.04 -0.26
CA ALA A 197 18.12 9.47 -0.72
C ALA A 197 18.27 8.00 -0.34
N THR A 198 18.00 7.66 0.93
CA THR A 198 18.03 6.26 1.40
C THR A 198 17.01 5.38 0.67
N PHE A 199 15.81 5.89 0.41
CA PHE A 199 14.78 5.18 -0.35
C PHE A 199 15.18 4.92 -1.80
N LEU A 200 15.60 5.96 -2.53
CA LEU A 200 15.99 5.85 -3.95
C LEU A 200 17.24 4.99 -4.13
N ALA A 201 18.25 5.14 -3.26
CA ALA A 201 19.46 4.32 -3.29
C ALA A 201 19.15 2.85 -3.03
N PHE A 202 18.32 2.55 -2.02
CA PHE A 202 17.87 1.19 -1.74
C PHE A 202 17.13 0.59 -2.94
N ALA A 203 16.19 1.33 -3.53
CA ALA A 203 15.42 0.88 -4.69
C ALA A 203 16.31 0.61 -5.91
N ALA A 204 17.29 1.48 -6.18
CA ALA A 204 18.21 1.33 -7.30
C ALA A 204 19.11 0.09 -7.14
N ILE A 205 19.67 -0.13 -5.95
CA ILE A 205 20.52 -1.30 -5.67
C ILE A 205 19.68 -2.59 -5.71
N ALA A 206 18.49 -2.59 -5.09
CA ALA A 206 17.59 -3.74 -5.10
C ALA A 206 17.14 -4.11 -6.52
N ALA A 207 16.86 -3.11 -7.37
CA ALA A 207 16.53 -3.32 -8.78
C ALA A 207 17.74 -3.88 -9.57
N LYS A 208 18.95 -3.35 -9.35
CA LYS A 208 20.19 -3.84 -9.99
C LYS A 208 20.48 -5.29 -9.62
N ARG A 209 20.33 -5.64 -8.34
CA ARG A 209 20.55 -7.00 -7.83
C ARG A 209 19.44 -7.97 -8.21
N ARG A 210 18.40 -7.51 -8.92
CA ARG A 210 17.21 -8.32 -9.28
C ARG A 210 16.71 -9.12 -8.09
N LEU A 211 16.65 -8.50 -6.91
CA LEU A 211 16.16 -9.18 -5.72
C LEU A 211 14.70 -9.59 -5.96
N GLU A 212 14.48 -10.80 -6.48
CA GLU A 212 13.16 -11.39 -6.64
C GLU A 212 12.72 -11.81 -5.25
N SER A 213 11.61 -11.21 -4.80
CA SER A 213 10.91 -11.49 -3.54
C SER A 213 11.39 -12.76 -2.82
N LEU A 214 12.31 -12.62 -1.86
CA LEU A 214 12.56 -13.66 -0.87
C LEU A 214 11.32 -13.73 0.03
N SER A 215 10.35 -14.52 -0.45
CA SER A 215 9.23 -15.14 0.22
C SER A 215 8.88 -14.63 1.64
N ARG A 216 8.25 -13.47 1.70
CA ARG A 216 7.17 -13.18 2.66
C ARG A 216 6.07 -12.39 1.96
N GLY A 217 5.12 -13.12 1.38
CA GLY A 217 3.77 -12.65 1.01
C GLY A 217 3.66 -11.30 0.31
N VAL A 218 3.66 -11.33 -1.03
CA VAL A 218 2.98 -10.40 -1.94
C VAL A 218 2.84 -8.95 -1.43
N LYS A 219 3.80 -8.11 -1.82
CA LYS A 219 3.53 -6.76 -2.34
C LYS A 219 4.70 -6.36 -3.24
N SER A 220 4.38 -6.16 -4.51
CA SER A 220 5.25 -5.52 -5.48
C SER A 220 5.72 -4.17 -4.92
N ILE A 221 7.04 -3.91 -5.06
CA ILE A 221 7.81 -2.78 -4.54
C ILE A 221 8.37 -3.08 -3.15
N TYR A 222 9.71 -3.08 -3.04
CA TYR A 222 10.46 -3.08 -1.79
C TYR A 222 10.15 -1.81 -0.97
N PHE A 223 8.93 -1.75 -0.41
CA PHE A 223 8.61 -0.83 0.66
C PHE A 223 9.05 -1.49 1.96
N THR A 224 10.24 -1.13 2.39
CA THR A 224 10.53 -1.09 3.82
C THR A 224 9.52 -0.15 4.46
N ALA A 225 8.55 -0.71 5.18
CA ALA A 225 7.61 0.04 5.99
C ALA A 225 8.41 1.02 6.87
N GLY A 226 8.31 2.30 6.56
CA GLY A 226 8.83 3.37 7.42
C GLY A 226 7.79 3.70 8.46
N LEU A 227 8.22 4.20 9.62
CA LEU A 227 7.31 4.64 10.68
C LEU A 227 6.50 5.89 10.27
N ALA A 228 6.91 6.57 9.19
CA ALA A 228 6.13 7.55 8.44
C ALA A 228 5.81 7.00 7.04
N GLU A 229 4.58 6.55 6.81
CA GLU A 229 4.07 6.20 5.48
C GLU A 229 3.30 7.39 4.87
N GLY A 230 2.58 7.13 3.77
CA GLY A 230 1.78 8.14 3.07
C GLY A 230 0.64 8.70 3.91
N THR A 231 0.03 7.90 4.79
CA THR A 231 -1.10 8.35 5.63
C THR A 231 -0.62 9.27 6.75
N GLU A 232 0.44 8.93 7.46
CA GLU A 232 1.01 9.77 8.52
C GLU A 232 1.46 11.11 7.96
N THR A 233 2.09 11.12 6.78
CA THR A 233 2.49 12.35 6.09
C THR A 233 1.29 13.26 5.78
N ILE A 234 0.19 12.69 5.26
CA ILE A 234 -1.04 13.42 4.97
C ILE A 234 -1.63 14.03 6.24
N LEU A 235 -1.71 13.24 7.32
CA LEU A 235 -2.28 13.68 8.60
C LEU A 235 -1.44 14.80 9.22
N VAL A 236 -0.11 14.67 9.22
CA VAL A 236 0.78 15.69 9.77
C VAL A 236 0.70 16.98 8.96
N PHE A 237 0.71 16.91 7.63
CA PHE A 237 0.59 18.11 6.79
C PHE A 237 -0.78 18.78 6.94
N ALA A 238 -1.86 18.00 7.01
CA ALA A 238 -3.18 18.52 7.31
C ALA A 238 -3.21 19.18 8.70
N ALA A 239 -2.58 18.58 9.71
CA ALA A 239 -2.47 19.17 11.04
C ALA A 239 -1.66 20.48 11.04
N MET A 240 -0.57 20.56 10.28
CA MET A 240 0.20 21.81 10.10
C MET A 240 -0.65 22.91 9.47
N MET A 241 -1.52 22.56 8.50
CA MET A 241 -2.42 23.52 7.86
C MET A 241 -3.58 23.93 8.78
N LEU A 242 -4.10 23.02 9.60
CA LEU A 242 -5.18 23.30 10.58
C LEU A 242 -4.67 24.09 11.79
N TRP A 243 -3.42 23.90 12.19
CA TRP A 243 -2.78 24.60 13.29
C TRP A 243 -1.39 25.15 12.91
N PRO A 244 -1.33 26.25 12.14
CA PRO A 244 -0.07 26.82 11.65
C PRO A 244 0.89 27.27 12.75
N ALA A 245 0.38 27.71 13.91
CA ALA A 245 1.19 28.09 15.05
C ALA A 245 1.92 26.89 15.69
N GLY A 246 1.37 25.68 15.55
CA GLY A 246 2.00 24.44 15.99
C GLY A 246 3.01 23.86 15.00
N PHE A 247 3.23 24.51 13.85
CA PHE A 247 4.13 24.01 12.80
C PHE A 247 5.52 23.64 13.32
N PRO A 248 6.23 24.45 14.14
CA PRO A 248 7.56 24.11 14.61
C PRO A 248 7.62 22.76 15.34
N LEU A 249 6.66 22.52 16.24
CA LEU A 249 6.57 21.27 17.00
C LEU A 249 6.31 20.07 16.10
N LEU A 250 5.33 20.21 15.20
CA LEU A 250 4.96 19.16 14.24
C LEU A 250 6.12 18.86 13.28
N ALA A 251 6.84 19.88 12.82
CA ALA A 251 7.97 19.74 11.91
C ALA A 251 9.13 18.98 12.55
N TYR A 252 9.51 19.31 13.79
CA TYR A 252 10.55 18.57 14.51
C TYR A 252 10.14 17.12 14.81
N GLY A 253 8.91 16.91 15.30
CA GLY A 253 8.41 15.56 15.57
C GLY A 253 8.43 14.68 14.31
N PHE A 254 7.97 15.23 13.19
CA PHE A 254 7.95 14.51 11.93
C PHE A 254 9.33 14.33 11.29
N ALA A 255 10.24 15.31 11.46
CA ALA A 255 11.64 15.16 11.08
C ALA A 255 12.31 14.00 11.84
N GLY A 256 12.06 13.87 13.14
CA GLY A 256 12.53 12.73 13.93
C GLY A 256 11.99 11.41 13.41
N LEU A 257 10.68 11.33 13.14
CA LEU A 257 10.02 10.13 12.61
C LEU A 257 10.59 9.67 11.25
N THR A 258 10.83 10.62 10.37
CA THR A 258 11.36 10.37 9.02
C THR A 258 12.84 9.98 9.06
N LEU A 259 13.65 10.60 9.93
CA LEU A 259 15.04 10.19 10.15
C LEU A 259 15.13 8.78 10.76
N MET A 260 14.27 8.43 11.71
CA MET A 260 14.19 7.06 12.23
C MET A 260 13.86 6.05 11.11
N SER A 261 12.93 6.42 10.22
CA SER A 261 12.58 5.58 9.05
C SER A 261 13.76 5.43 8.10
N ALA A 262 14.50 6.50 7.84
CA ALA A 262 15.71 6.47 7.02
C ALA A 262 16.79 5.57 7.64
N LEU A 263 17.03 5.70 8.95
CA LEU A 263 17.99 4.89 9.69
C LEU A 263 17.62 3.40 9.64
N ALA A 264 16.36 3.05 9.90
CA ALA A 264 15.89 1.67 9.80
C ALA A 264 16.13 1.08 8.40
N ARG A 265 15.93 1.90 7.35
CA ARG A 265 16.19 1.52 5.96
C ARG A 265 17.68 1.29 5.70
N THR A 266 18.55 2.18 6.19
CA THR A 266 20.00 2.05 6.06
C THR A 266 20.53 0.81 6.79
N VAL A 267 20.04 0.54 8.00
CA VAL A 267 20.41 -0.67 8.76
C VAL A 267 19.97 -1.93 8.03
N LEU A 268 18.77 -1.94 7.46
CA LEU A 268 18.31 -3.08 6.67
C LEU A 268 19.17 -3.27 5.40
N ALA A 269 19.48 -2.17 4.69
CA ALA A 269 20.35 -2.18 3.53
C ALA A 269 21.72 -2.79 3.86
N TRP A 270 22.30 -2.38 4.99
CA TRP A 270 23.59 -2.87 5.45
C TRP A 270 23.59 -4.38 5.70
N ARG A 271 22.49 -4.94 6.23
CA ARG A 271 22.37 -6.38 6.48
C ARG A 271 22.11 -7.17 5.21
N LEU A 272 21.08 -6.79 4.45
CA LEU A 272 20.68 -7.49 3.23
C LEU A 272 21.79 -7.50 2.17
N PHE A 273 22.52 -6.40 2.04
CA PHE A 273 23.53 -6.30 0.99
C PHE A 273 24.87 -6.95 1.35
N ALA A 274 25.11 -7.25 2.64
CA ALA A 274 26.30 -7.95 3.12
C ALA A 274 26.18 -9.48 3.00
N GLU A 275 25.00 -10.07 3.26
CA GLU A 275 24.78 -11.53 3.25
C GLU A 275 25.00 -12.18 1.86
N GLU A 276 24.74 -11.45 0.77
CA GLU A 276 24.93 -11.98 -0.61
C GLU A 276 26.38 -11.93 -1.11
N GLU A 277 27.24 -11.08 -0.53
CA GLU A 277 28.66 -11.05 -0.88
C GLU A 277 29.38 -12.31 -0.36
N GLU A 278 28.91 -12.90 0.75
CA GLU A 278 29.45 -14.16 1.29
C GLU A 278 29.05 -15.39 0.46
N GLU A 279 27.83 -15.45 -0.10
CA GLU A 279 27.40 -16.57 -0.95
C GLU A 279 28.15 -16.62 -2.31
N THR A 280 28.61 -15.48 -2.81
CA THR A 280 29.38 -15.42 -4.07
C THR A 280 30.88 -15.70 -3.91
N HIS A 281 31.38 -15.85 -2.67
CA HIS A 281 32.80 -16.03 -2.37
C HIS A 281 33.16 -17.37 -1.72
N GLN A 282 32.34 -18.42 -1.86
CA GLN A 282 32.80 -19.79 -1.54
C GLN A 282 33.78 -20.27 -2.64
N PRO A 283 35.08 -20.46 -2.34
CA PRO A 283 36.00 -21.08 -3.28
C PRO A 283 35.64 -22.56 -3.38
N GLY A 284 35.40 -23.01 -4.61
CA GLY A 284 35.23 -24.43 -4.93
C GLY A 284 36.51 -25.24 -4.82
#